data_AF-A0AA39NKQ0-F1
#
_entry.id   AF-A0AA39NKQ0-F1
#
_cell.length_a   1.000
_cell.length_b   1.000
_cell.length_c   1.000
_cell.angle_alpha   90.00
_cell.angle_beta   90.00
_cell.angle_gamma   90.00
#
_symmetry.space_group_name_H-M   'P 1'
#
loop_
_entity.id
_entity.type
_entity.pdbx_description
1 polymer ?
#
loop_
_entity_poly.entity_id
_entity_poly.type
_entity_poly.pdbx_seq_one_letter_code
_entity_poly.pdbx_strand_id
1 'polypeptide(L)'
;MEQRSHILYTTHLIRKGHGYPFWYPGPDCSRPVDYTERGVQPGDVGILNNSGGFDHLFNIFCDADDPVNRDHVPPNFQPLHSQNTESLQITRACYHYNITSANVDCTEISGGASSNFTTTKESAAILCLPDSTTKYEMLNKKAIKDYAIAHRADWYTYVNGCDYLAREASNGTLYLVTGCDKTDSWGLAAVGKPSNSRSVSLSF
;
A
#
# COMPACT_ATOMS: atom_id res chain seq x y z
N MET A 1 12.44 12.24 20.60
CA MET A 1 12.18 11.95 19.17
C MET A 1 10.70 11.71 18.99
N GLU A 2 10.07 12.53 18.18
CA GLU A 2 8.69 12.35 17.74
C GLU A 2 8.62 11.06 16.90
N GLN A 3 7.76 10.12 17.27
CA GLN A 3 7.59 8.91 16.47
C GLN A 3 6.91 9.33 15.17
N ARG A 4 7.55 9.13 14.02
CA ARG A 4 7.01 9.53 12.72
C ARG A 4 5.62 8.92 12.55
N SER A 5 4.61 9.72 12.23
CA SER A 5 3.20 9.31 12.20
C SER A 5 2.94 8.05 11.38
N HIS A 6 3.62 7.89 10.25
CA HIS A 6 3.52 6.69 9.41
C HIS A 6 3.99 5.42 10.14
N ILE A 7 5.05 5.46 10.94
CA ILE A 7 5.54 4.29 11.69
C ILE A 7 4.49 3.85 12.69
N LEU A 8 3.90 4.82 13.40
CA LEU A 8 2.86 4.55 14.39
C LEU A 8 1.61 3.97 13.72
N TYR A 9 1.18 4.62 12.64
CA TYR A 9 0.06 4.19 11.81
C TYR A 9 0.23 2.75 11.33
N THR A 10 1.37 2.45 10.70
CA THR A 10 1.66 1.11 10.18
C THR A 10 1.75 0.08 11.29
N THR A 11 2.42 0.38 12.40
CA THR A 11 2.57 -0.55 13.54
C THR A 11 1.22 -0.99 14.10
N HIS A 12 0.24 -0.08 14.16
CA HIS A 12 -1.09 -0.38 14.67
C HIS A 12 -1.95 -1.12 13.66
N LEU A 13 -1.95 -0.70 12.40
CA LEU A 13 -2.90 -1.23 11.40
C LEU A 13 -2.40 -2.51 10.71
N ILE A 14 -1.09 -2.77 10.66
CA ILE A 14 -0.53 -3.99 10.04
C ILE A 14 -1.10 -5.27 10.70
N ARG A 15 -1.45 -5.19 11.99
CA ARG A 15 -2.00 -6.30 12.78
C ARG A 15 -3.45 -6.63 12.43
N LYS A 16 -4.12 -5.81 11.62
CA LYS A 16 -5.51 -6.02 11.17
C LYS A 16 -5.61 -6.97 9.98
N GLY A 17 -4.50 -7.31 9.33
CA GLY A 17 -4.48 -8.35 8.30
C GLY A 17 -4.93 -7.89 6.91
N HIS A 18 -5.03 -6.59 6.66
CA HIS A 18 -5.40 -6.00 5.36
C HIS A 18 -4.20 -5.74 4.42
N GLY A 19 -3.05 -6.37 4.68
CA GLY A 19 -1.80 -6.03 3.99
C GLY A 19 -1.09 -4.83 4.61
N TYR A 20 -0.17 -4.21 3.86
CA TYR A 20 0.65 -3.10 4.37
C TYR A 20 -0.14 -1.77 4.30
N PRO A 21 -0.39 -1.11 5.44
CA PRO A 21 -1.15 0.14 5.47
C PRO A 21 -0.26 1.33 5.09
N PHE A 22 -0.61 2.04 4.02
CA PHE A 22 0.10 3.25 3.57
C PHE A 22 -0.36 4.50 4.30
N TRP A 23 0.61 5.32 4.69
CA TRP A 23 0.38 6.68 5.20
C TRP A 23 0.20 7.69 4.06
N TYR A 24 0.84 7.44 2.92
CA TYR A 24 0.59 8.14 1.66
C TYR A 24 0.11 7.12 0.62
N PRO A 25 -1.20 6.84 0.56
CA PRO A 25 -1.77 5.83 -0.35
C PRO A 25 -1.92 6.33 -1.80
N GLY A 26 -1.83 7.65 -2.02
CA GLY A 26 -1.90 8.22 -3.37
C GLY A 26 -0.67 7.84 -4.21
N PRO A 27 -0.85 7.65 -5.53
CA PRO A 27 0.26 7.36 -6.43
C PRO A 27 1.21 8.56 -6.55
N ASP A 28 2.48 8.29 -6.85
CA ASP A 28 3.46 9.32 -7.14
C ASP A 28 3.12 10.01 -8.47
N CYS A 29 2.76 11.31 -8.41
CA CYS A 29 2.37 12.12 -9.56
C CYS A 29 3.48 12.28 -10.61
N SER A 30 4.73 11.95 -10.29
CA SER A 30 5.84 11.95 -11.27
C SER A 30 5.82 10.75 -12.22
N ARG A 31 4.98 9.73 -11.96
CA ARG A 31 4.83 8.54 -12.79
C ARG A 31 3.97 8.82 -14.04
N PRO A 32 4.06 7.97 -15.08
CA PRO A 32 3.18 8.05 -16.25
C PRO A 32 1.70 8.05 -15.86
N VAL A 33 0.87 8.73 -16.66
CA VAL A 33 -0.58 8.83 -16.44
C VAL A 33 -1.22 7.46 -16.34
N ASP A 34 -0.79 6.51 -17.17
CA ASP A 34 -1.26 5.12 -17.16
C ASP A 34 -1.09 4.44 -15.78
N TYR A 35 -0.08 4.86 -15.01
CA TYR A 35 0.14 4.39 -13.65
C TYR A 35 -0.62 5.23 -12.62
N THR A 36 -0.56 6.56 -12.71
CA THR A 36 -1.14 7.44 -11.69
C THR A 36 -2.67 7.36 -11.63
N GLU A 37 -3.35 7.10 -12.74
CA GLU A 37 -4.80 6.87 -12.74
C GLU A 37 -5.20 5.56 -12.05
N ARG A 38 -4.35 4.53 -12.16
CA ARG A 38 -4.64 3.20 -11.64
C ARG A 38 -4.14 3.01 -10.20
N GLY A 39 -3.07 3.71 -9.82
CA GLY A 39 -2.32 3.52 -8.59
C GLY A 39 -1.68 2.14 -8.50
N VAL A 40 -1.32 1.72 -7.28
CA VAL A 40 -0.72 0.41 -7.00
C VAL A 40 -1.60 -0.72 -7.53
N GLN A 41 -0.99 -1.66 -8.27
CA GLN A 41 -1.64 -2.87 -8.80
C GLN A 41 -1.01 -4.14 -8.22
N PRO A 42 -1.75 -5.26 -8.22
CA PRO A 42 -1.11 -6.57 -8.14
C PRO A 42 -0.10 -6.75 -9.29
N GLY A 43 1.06 -7.30 -8.95
CA GLY A 43 2.21 -7.45 -9.84
C GLY A 43 3.25 -6.33 -9.73
N ASP A 44 2.91 -5.19 -9.11
CA ASP A 44 3.86 -4.10 -8.91
C ASP A 44 5.00 -4.53 -7.99
N VAL A 45 6.23 -4.29 -8.44
CA VAL A 45 7.44 -4.32 -7.65
C VAL A 45 7.79 -2.89 -7.29
N GLY A 46 8.06 -2.64 -6.02
CA GLY A 46 8.39 -1.30 -5.55
C GLY A 46 8.98 -1.26 -4.16
N ILE A 47 9.37 -0.07 -3.74
CA ILE A 47 10.06 0.17 -2.48
C ILE A 47 9.13 0.89 -1.53
N LEU A 48 8.99 0.39 -0.31
CA LEU A 48 8.37 1.15 0.77
C LEU A 48 9.29 2.28 1.19
N ASN A 49 8.84 3.50 0.99
CA ASN A 49 9.65 4.68 1.27
C ASN A 49 9.50 5.16 2.73
N ASN A 50 10.46 5.98 3.17
CA ASN A 50 10.52 6.51 4.54
C ASN A 50 9.43 7.54 4.87
N SER A 51 8.60 7.89 3.89
CA SER A 51 7.43 8.76 4.08
C SER A 51 6.17 7.95 4.39
N GLY A 52 6.18 6.64 4.15
CA GLY A 52 5.03 5.75 4.31
C GLY A 52 4.19 5.58 3.05
N GLY A 53 4.79 5.82 1.87
CA GLY A 53 4.22 5.50 0.56
C GLY A 53 4.97 4.35 -0.13
N PHE A 54 4.67 4.17 -1.42
CA PHE A 54 5.21 3.10 -2.26
C PHE A 54 5.81 3.67 -3.54
N ASP A 55 7.13 3.52 -3.69
CA ASP A 55 7.87 3.91 -4.88
C ASP A 55 7.78 2.76 -5.90
N HIS A 56 6.87 2.89 -6.85
CA HIS A 56 6.71 1.91 -7.92
C HIS A 56 7.94 1.87 -8.83
N LEU A 57 8.37 0.66 -9.18
CA LEU A 57 9.42 0.42 -10.16
C LEU A 57 8.80 -0.11 -11.46
N PHE A 58 8.33 -1.36 -11.45
CA PHE A 58 7.77 -2.05 -12.61
C PHE A 58 6.71 -3.07 -12.16
N ASN A 59 5.85 -3.51 -13.07
CA ASN A 59 4.88 -4.57 -12.88
C ASN A 59 5.32 -5.86 -13.60
N ILE A 60 5.34 -6.98 -12.89
CA ILE A 60 5.81 -8.26 -13.43
C ILE A 60 4.91 -8.85 -14.53
N PHE A 61 3.67 -8.37 -14.67
CA PHE A 61 2.71 -8.86 -15.66
C PHE A 61 2.71 -8.04 -16.96
N CYS A 62 3.38 -6.90 -16.98
CA CYS A 62 3.50 -6.03 -18.14
C CYS A 62 4.82 -6.30 -18.87
N ASP A 63 4.84 -6.17 -20.19
CA ASP A 63 6.07 -6.27 -20.98
C ASP A 63 7.03 -5.10 -20.67
N ALA A 64 8.29 -5.20 -21.09
CA ALA A 64 9.32 -4.18 -20.79
C ALA A 64 9.06 -2.81 -21.44
N ASP A 65 8.37 -2.82 -22.58
CA ASP A 65 8.04 -1.65 -23.40
C ASP A 65 6.69 -1.01 -23.05
N ASP A 66 5.89 -1.67 -22.19
CA ASP A 66 4.65 -1.15 -21.62
C ASP A 66 4.92 0.18 -20.90
N PRO A 67 4.04 1.20 -21.04
CA PRO A 67 4.19 2.49 -20.37
C PRO A 67 4.45 2.43 -18.85
N VAL A 68 3.91 1.43 -18.15
CA VAL A 68 4.11 1.25 -16.70
C VAL A 68 5.53 0.79 -16.36
N ASN A 69 6.17 0.05 -17.27
CA ASN A 69 7.46 -0.62 -17.08
C ASN A 69 8.63 0.07 -17.78
N ARG A 70 8.34 0.86 -18.82
CA ARG A 70 9.34 1.49 -19.67
C ARG A 70 10.37 2.23 -18.81
N ASP A 71 11.65 1.95 -19.10
CA ASP A 71 12.83 2.51 -18.42
C ASP A 71 12.98 2.15 -16.92
N HIS A 72 12.15 1.25 -16.39
CA HIS A 72 12.13 0.90 -14.96
C HIS A 72 12.29 -0.59 -14.66
N VAL A 73 12.57 -1.42 -15.67
CA VAL A 73 12.79 -2.86 -15.52
C VAL A 73 14.28 -3.22 -15.37
N PRO A 74 14.62 -4.30 -14.65
CA PRO A 74 15.97 -4.82 -14.59
C PRO A 74 16.46 -5.35 -15.95
N PRO A 75 17.78 -5.48 -16.16
CA PRO A 75 18.34 -6.12 -17.35
C PRO A 75 17.78 -7.53 -17.55
N ASN A 76 17.50 -7.89 -18.80
CA ASN A 76 16.91 -9.18 -19.18
C ASN A 76 15.56 -9.49 -18.52
N PHE A 77 14.83 -8.48 -18.06
CA PHE A 77 13.48 -8.65 -17.53
C PHE A 77 12.60 -9.47 -18.49
N GLN A 78 11.96 -10.51 -17.92
CA GLN A 78 10.99 -11.33 -18.63
C GLN A 78 9.68 -11.28 -17.84
N PRO A 79 8.60 -10.76 -18.41
CA PRO A 79 7.31 -10.71 -17.72
C PRO A 79 6.79 -12.11 -17.38
N LEU A 80 6.08 -12.20 -16.26
CA LEU A 80 5.34 -13.38 -15.87
C LEU A 80 4.01 -13.39 -16.64
N HIS A 81 4.00 -13.90 -17.87
CA HIS A 81 2.73 -14.10 -18.58
C HIS A 81 1.90 -15.15 -17.86
N SER A 82 0.78 -14.73 -17.26
CA SER A 82 -0.13 -15.66 -16.62
C SER A 82 -0.74 -16.57 -17.68
N GLN A 83 -0.43 -17.87 -17.66
CA GLN A 83 -1.07 -18.84 -18.56
C GLN A 83 -2.57 -19.00 -18.31
N ASN A 84 -3.16 -18.32 -17.32
CA ASN A 84 -4.59 -18.28 -17.08
C ASN A 84 -5.01 -16.88 -16.60
N THR A 85 -5.83 -16.21 -17.40
CA THR A 85 -6.47 -14.91 -17.13
C THR A 85 -7.35 -14.93 -15.87
N GLU A 86 -7.67 -16.11 -15.32
CA GLU A 86 -8.50 -16.31 -14.12
C GLU A 86 -7.77 -16.07 -12.78
N SER A 87 -6.54 -15.54 -12.80
CA SER A 87 -5.75 -15.41 -11.58
C SER A 87 -6.01 -14.13 -10.78
N LEU A 88 -6.71 -13.13 -11.31
CA LEU A 88 -7.08 -11.91 -10.58
C LEU A 88 -8.54 -11.96 -10.12
N GLN A 89 -8.75 -11.95 -8.80
CA GLN A 89 -10.07 -11.78 -8.20
C GLN A 89 -10.30 -10.31 -7.87
N ILE A 90 -11.48 -9.79 -8.25
CA ILE A 90 -11.92 -8.43 -7.92
C ILE A 90 -13.21 -8.54 -7.11
N THR A 91 -13.16 -8.05 -5.87
CA THR A 91 -14.31 -7.99 -4.97
C THR A 91 -14.67 -6.52 -4.74
N ARG A 92 -15.73 -6.06 -5.41
CA ARG A 92 -16.24 -4.69 -5.28
C ARG A 92 -17.03 -4.54 -3.99
N ALA A 93 -17.00 -3.33 -3.42
CA ALA A 93 -17.72 -3.00 -2.18
C ALA A 93 -17.50 -4.04 -1.06
N CYS A 94 -16.26 -4.50 -0.91
CA CYS A 94 -15.92 -5.59 -0.01
C CYS A 94 -16.15 -5.23 1.46
N TYR A 95 -16.04 -3.94 1.81
CA TYR A 95 -16.43 -3.40 3.11
C TYR A 95 -16.54 -1.87 3.11
N HIS A 96 -17.34 -1.37 4.08
CA HIS A 96 -17.51 0.03 4.47
C HIS A 96 -17.32 0.15 5.99
N TYR A 97 -16.09 -0.04 6.48
CA TYR A 97 -15.82 0.18 7.90
C TYR A 97 -14.47 0.82 8.13
N ASN A 98 -14.40 1.61 9.20
CA ASN A 98 -13.18 2.24 9.65
C ASN A 98 -12.22 1.19 10.23
N ILE A 99 -10.99 1.16 9.74
CA ILE A 99 -9.93 0.29 10.26
C ILE A 99 -9.18 1.06 11.33
N THR A 100 -9.40 0.70 12.60
CA THR A 100 -8.81 1.40 13.74
C THR A 100 -7.94 0.49 14.60
N SER A 101 -6.97 1.04 15.31
CA SER A 101 -6.24 0.33 16.37
C SER A 101 -7.19 -0.19 17.45
N ALA A 102 -6.73 -1.11 18.30
CA ALA A 102 -7.54 -1.58 19.43
C ALA A 102 -7.94 -0.41 20.35
N ASN A 103 -9.14 -0.48 20.94
CA ASN A 103 -9.67 0.53 21.88
C ASN A 103 -9.77 1.95 21.31
N VAL A 104 -10.20 2.05 20.05
CA VAL A 104 -10.68 3.29 19.46
C VAL A 104 -12.18 3.16 19.30
N ASP A 105 -12.92 4.01 20.00
CA ASP A 105 -14.36 4.11 19.84
C ASP A 105 -14.67 5.04 18.66
N CYS A 106 -15.64 4.64 17.84
CA CYS A 106 -16.08 5.41 16.69
C CYS A 106 -17.54 5.81 16.88
N THR A 107 -17.84 7.10 16.73
CA THR A 107 -19.20 7.64 16.75
C THR A 107 -19.44 8.42 15.47
N GLU A 108 -20.48 8.05 14.73
CA GLU A 108 -20.92 8.80 13.56
C GLU A 108 -21.72 10.02 14.02
N ILE A 109 -21.34 11.22 13.57
CA ILE A 109 -21.97 12.47 14.03
C ILE A 109 -23.05 12.95 13.06
N SER A 110 -23.00 12.59 11.78
CA SER A 110 -23.87 13.21 10.75
C SER A 110 -24.23 12.29 9.58
N GLY A 111 -24.96 11.20 9.85
CA GLY A 111 -25.51 10.33 8.80
C GLY A 111 -24.48 9.79 7.81
N GLY A 112 -23.25 9.55 8.27
CA GLY A 112 -22.12 9.05 7.46
C GLY A 112 -21.09 10.11 7.02
N ALA A 113 -21.38 11.42 7.11
CA ALA A 113 -20.47 12.47 6.59
C ALA A 113 -19.28 12.80 7.50
N SER A 114 -19.37 12.48 8.79
CA SER A 114 -18.28 12.71 9.75
C SER A 114 -18.23 11.63 10.81
N SER A 115 -17.00 11.20 11.11
CA SER A 115 -16.70 10.19 12.11
C SER A 115 -15.81 10.79 13.20
N ASN A 116 -16.23 10.63 14.45
CA ASN A 116 -15.41 11.00 15.60
C ASN A 116 -14.85 9.78 16.28
N PHE A 117 -13.53 9.81 16.48
CA PHE A 117 -12.75 8.75 17.05
C PHE A 117 -12.23 9.20 18.41
N THR A 118 -12.46 8.39 19.43
CA THR A 118 -11.94 8.65 20.77
C THR A 118 -11.07 7.49 21.23
N THR A 119 -9.95 7.81 21.88
CA THR A 119 -9.09 6.80 22.48
C THR A 119 -8.57 7.26 23.83
N THR A 120 -8.43 6.30 24.73
CA THR A 120 -7.79 6.45 26.05
C THR A 120 -6.37 5.89 26.05
N LYS A 121 -5.91 5.32 24.93
CA LYS A 121 -4.58 4.71 24.81
C LYS A 121 -3.52 5.74 24.47
N GLU A 122 -2.29 5.42 24.86
CA GLU A 122 -1.11 6.25 24.56
C GLU A 122 -0.80 6.36 23.07
N SER A 123 -1.33 5.44 22.27
CA SER A 123 -1.29 5.58 20.83
C SER A 123 -2.45 4.89 20.14
N ALA A 124 -2.83 5.44 18.99
CA ALA A 124 -3.86 4.90 18.13
C ALA A 124 -3.57 5.22 16.66
N ALA A 125 -4.18 4.44 15.77
CA ALA A 125 -4.19 4.69 14.34
C ALA A 125 -5.61 4.48 13.80
N ILE A 126 -5.99 5.33 12.84
CA ILE A 126 -7.33 5.36 12.25
C ILE A 126 -7.15 5.46 10.73
N LEU A 127 -7.77 4.52 10.02
CA LEU A 127 -8.06 4.60 8.60
C LEU A 127 -9.58 4.65 8.46
N CYS A 128 -10.09 5.80 8.10
CA CYS A 128 -11.50 6.01 7.81
C CYS A 128 -11.72 5.81 6.31
N LEU A 129 -12.75 5.03 5.98
CA LEU A 129 -13.12 4.65 4.61
C LEU A 129 -14.59 5.03 4.38
N PRO A 130 -14.89 6.29 4.00
CA PRO A 130 -16.26 6.74 3.77
C PRO A 130 -16.92 6.01 2.59
N ASP A 131 -16.15 5.75 1.53
CA ASP A 131 -16.61 5.07 0.33
C ASP A 131 -16.29 3.56 0.32
N SER A 132 -16.88 2.87 -0.65
CA SER A 132 -16.72 1.43 -0.82
C SER A 132 -15.29 1.09 -1.21
N THR A 133 -14.71 0.13 -0.50
CA THR A 133 -13.41 -0.41 -0.89
C THR A 133 -13.59 -1.51 -1.93
N THR A 134 -12.74 -1.50 -2.96
CA THR A 134 -12.60 -2.59 -3.93
C THR A 134 -11.31 -3.33 -3.67
N LYS A 135 -11.41 -4.64 -3.45
CA LYS A 135 -10.27 -5.53 -3.22
C LYS A 135 -9.86 -6.22 -4.51
N TYR A 136 -8.56 -6.19 -4.79
CA TYR A 136 -7.90 -6.89 -5.88
C TYR A 136 -6.96 -7.93 -5.28
N GLU A 137 -7.08 -9.20 -5.68
CA GLU A 137 -6.27 -10.27 -5.12
C GLU A 137 -5.84 -11.26 -6.20
N MET A 138 -4.55 -11.56 -6.25
CA MET A 138 -4.05 -12.64 -7.10
C MET A 138 -4.25 -13.99 -6.40
N LEU A 139 -4.97 -14.88 -7.08
CA LEU A 139 -5.25 -16.24 -6.64
C LEU A 139 -4.04 -17.16 -6.83
N ASN A 140 -3.29 -16.99 -7.92
CA ASN A 140 -2.10 -17.79 -8.18
C ASN A 140 -0.86 -17.27 -7.42
N LYS A 141 -0.96 -17.27 -6.08
CA LYS A 141 0.12 -16.81 -5.18
C LYS A 141 1.40 -17.62 -5.34
N LYS A 142 1.29 -18.90 -5.75
CA LYS A 142 2.45 -19.78 -5.95
C LYS A 142 3.30 -19.32 -7.13
N ALA A 143 2.72 -19.11 -8.30
CA ALA A 143 3.49 -18.68 -9.48
C ALA A 143 4.20 -17.33 -9.23
N ILE A 144 3.49 -16.39 -8.59
CA ILE A 144 4.05 -15.07 -8.24
C ILE A 144 5.22 -15.22 -7.27
N LYS A 145 5.07 -16.06 -6.24
CA LYS A 145 6.14 -16.32 -5.27
C LYS A 145 7.34 -17.00 -5.92
N ASP A 146 7.13 -18.00 -6.76
CA ASP A 146 8.21 -18.73 -7.44
C ASP A 146 8.98 -17.80 -8.39
N TYR A 147 8.26 -16.93 -9.12
CA TYR A 147 8.86 -15.91 -9.97
C TYR A 147 9.68 -14.89 -9.17
N ALA A 148 9.15 -14.40 -8.04
CA ALA A 148 9.89 -13.50 -7.16
C ALA A 148 11.15 -14.16 -6.57
N ILE A 149 11.05 -15.43 -6.16
CA ILE A 149 12.19 -16.21 -5.66
C ILE A 149 13.29 -16.32 -6.72
N ALA A 150 12.92 -16.56 -7.98
CA ALA A 150 13.88 -16.69 -9.07
C ALA A 150 14.62 -15.38 -9.38
N HIS A 151 13.95 -14.21 -9.27
CA HIS A 151 14.51 -12.93 -9.72
C HIS A 151 14.92 -11.96 -8.60
N ARG A 152 14.63 -12.27 -7.33
CA ARG A 152 14.87 -11.34 -6.19
C ARG A 152 16.29 -10.79 -6.10
N ALA A 153 17.30 -11.59 -6.47
CA ALA A 153 18.70 -11.18 -6.42
C ALA A 153 19.01 -10.13 -7.50
N ASP A 154 18.49 -10.35 -8.70
CA ASP A 154 18.64 -9.42 -9.82
C ASP A 154 17.89 -8.12 -9.55
N TRP A 155 16.68 -8.20 -8.97
CA TRP A 155 15.93 -7.01 -8.56
C TRP A 155 16.67 -6.21 -7.51
N TYR A 156 17.22 -6.86 -6.48
CA TYR A 156 17.97 -6.16 -5.44
C TYR A 156 19.23 -5.50 -6.00
N THR A 157 19.92 -6.19 -6.92
CA THR A 157 21.10 -5.64 -7.61
C THR A 157 20.74 -4.46 -8.51
N TYR A 158 19.64 -4.55 -9.26
CA TYR A 158 19.14 -3.47 -10.10
C TYR A 158 18.72 -2.25 -9.27
N VAL A 159 18.03 -2.46 -8.16
CA VAL A 159 17.55 -1.38 -7.30
C VAL A 159 18.70 -0.64 -6.60
N ASN A 160 19.71 -1.38 -6.13
CA ASN A 160 20.76 -0.83 -5.28
C ASN A 160 22.11 -0.60 -5.99
N GLY A 161 22.32 -1.17 -7.18
CA GLY A 161 23.56 -1.05 -7.92
C GLY A 161 23.79 0.37 -8.43
N CYS A 162 25.03 0.84 -8.33
CA CYS A 162 25.43 2.17 -8.78
C CYS A 162 25.30 2.37 -10.30
N ASP A 163 25.39 1.28 -11.07
CA ASP A 163 25.21 1.29 -12.53
C ASP A 163 23.73 1.29 -12.96
N TYR A 164 22.81 1.28 -11.99
CA TYR A 164 21.36 1.20 -12.21
C TYR A 164 20.62 2.31 -11.44
N LEU A 165 19.78 1.96 -10.46
CA LEU A 165 18.90 2.93 -9.80
C LEU A 165 19.49 3.58 -8.54
N ALA A 166 20.54 2.99 -7.95
CA ALA A 166 21.22 3.50 -6.75
C ALA A 166 20.27 3.98 -5.62
N ARG A 167 19.18 3.23 -5.36
CA ARG A 167 18.09 3.67 -4.45
C ARG A 167 18.40 3.48 -2.97
N GLU A 168 19.46 2.75 -2.63
CA GLU A 168 19.79 2.37 -1.25
C GLU A 168 18.60 1.76 -0.47
N ALA A 169 17.78 0.97 -1.17
CA ALA A 169 16.65 0.26 -0.59
C ALA A 169 17.15 -0.73 0.47
N SER A 170 16.68 -0.53 1.70
CA SER A 170 17.03 -1.38 2.84
C SER A 170 16.45 -2.78 2.71
N ASN A 171 17.11 -3.77 3.33
CA ASN A 171 16.58 -5.12 3.40
C ASN A 171 15.17 -5.12 4.01
N GLY A 172 14.23 -5.75 3.30
CA GLY A 172 12.83 -5.82 3.72
C GLY A 172 11.97 -4.62 3.33
N THR A 173 12.47 -3.69 2.49
CA THR A 173 11.66 -2.59 1.93
C THR A 173 11.28 -2.80 0.46
N LEU A 174 11.87 -3.78 -0.24
CA LEU A 174 11.47 -4.16 -1.60
C LEU A 174 10.30 -5.16 -1.54
N TYR A 175 9.16 -4.79 -2.13
CA TYR A 175 7.93 -5.57 -2.11
C TYR A 175 7.45 -5.90 -3.51
N LEU A 176 6.81 -7.07 -3.63
CA LEU A 176 5.97 -7.46 -4.75
C LEU A 176 4.52 -7.49 -4.28
N VAL A 177 3.67 -6.71 -4.91
CA VAL A 177 2.25 -6.58 -4.57
C VAL A 177 1.50 -7.80 -5.09
N THR A 178 0.83 -8.54 -4.20
CA THR A 178 0.01 -9.71 -4.55
C THR A 178 -1.49 -9.43 -4.50
N GLY A 179 -1.86 -8.28 -3.93
CA GLY A 179 -3.22 -7.79 -3.80
C GLY A 179 -3.20 -6.38 -3.25
N CYS A 180 -4.29 -5.64 -3.44
CA CYS A 180 -4.45 -4.29 -2.92
C CYS A 180 -5.93 -3.97 -2.69
N ASP A 181 -6.18 -3.07 -1.75
CA ASP A 181 -7.49 -2.53 -1.46
C ASP A 181 -7.51 -1.07 -1.90
N LYS A 182 -8.54 -0.67 -2.64
CA LYS A 182 -8.66 0.67 -3.23
C LYS A 182 -9.96 1.33 -2.87
N THR A 183 -9.92 2.62 -2.65
CA THR A 183 -11.06 3.49 -2.34
C THR A 183 -10.84 4.84 -3.02
N ASP A 184 -11.94 5.53 -3.29
CA ASP A 184 -11.90 6.88 -3.91
C ASP A 184 -11.74 7.98 -2.85
N SER A 185 -12.11 7.70 -1.59
CA SER A 185 -11.92 8.59 -0.45
C SER A 185 -11.38 7.86 0.78
N TRP A 186 -10.55 8.55 1.55
CA TRP A 186 -9.98 8.04 2.79
C TRP A 186 -9.60 9.18 3.73
N GLY A 187 -9.53 8.88 5.03
CA GLY A 187 -8.94 9.76 6.05
C GLY A 187 -8.01 9.00 6.97
N LEU A 188 -6.85 9.58 7.24
CA LEU A 188 -5.79 8.94 8.03
C LEU A 188 -5.52 9.76 9.29
N ALA A 189 -5.39 9.08 10.42
CA ALA A 189 -4.87 9.71 11.63
C ALA A 189 -3.98 8.74 12.41
N ALA A 190 -2.96 9.31 13.05
CA ALA A 190 -2.13 8.62 14.02
C ALA A 190 -1.97 9.53 15.25
N VAL A 191 -2.15 8.96 16.43
CA VAL A 191 -2.07 9.69 17.70
C VAL A 191 -1.02 9.00 18.56
N GLY A 192 -0.05 9.73 19.09
CA GLY A 192 0.97 9.20 20.01
C GLY A 192 1.24 10.15 21.19
N LYS A 193 1.55 9.57 22.35
CA LYS A 193 1.83 10.28 23.63
C LYS A 193 0.77 11.29 24.08
N PRO A 194 -0.52 10.93 24.18
CA PRO A 194 -1.50 11.75 24.87
C PRO A 194 -1.24 11.72 26.38
N SER A 195 -1.14 12.90 27.00
CA SER A 195 -1.11 13.07 28.45
C SER A 195 -2.50 12.92 29.11
N ASN A 196 -3.57 12.91 28.31
CA ASN A 196 -4.99 12.77 28.70
C ASN A 196 -5.77 12.16 27.53
N SER A 197 -7.00 11.65 27.75
CA SER A 197 -7.89 11.17 26.68
C SER A 197 -7.99 12.19 25.53
N ARG A 198 -7.85 11.73 24.28
CA ARG A 198 -7.95 12.59 23.07
C ARG A 198 -9.10 12.13 22.17
N SER A 199 -9.80 13.12 21.61
CA SER A 199 -10.78 12.97 20.55
C SER A 199 -10.17 13.49 19.25
N VAL A 200 -10.31 12.72 18.18
CA VAL A 200 -9.91 13.08 16.81
C VAL A 200 -11.15 12.98 15.94
N SER A 201 -11.52 14.07 15.30
CA SER A 201 -12.64 14.09 14.36
C SER A 201 -12.12 14.16 12.94
N LEU A 202 -12.63 13.29 12.08
CA LEU A 202 -12.41 13.32 10.63
C LEU A 202 -13.74 13.66 9.95
N SER A 203 -13.71 14.67 9.09
CA SER A 203 -14.83 15.14 8.28
C SER A 203 -14.47 15.02 6.81
N PHE A 204 -15.41 14.57 5.99
CA PHE A 204 -15.23 14.31 4.56
C PHE A 204 -16.23 15.11 3.73
#